data_AF-A0A5C8V9Z6-F1
#
_entry.id   AF-A0A5C8V9Z6-F1
#
_cell.length_a   1.000
_cell.length_b   1.000
_cell.length_c   1.000
_cell.angle_alpha   90.00
_cell.angle_beta   90.00
_cell.angle_gamma   90.00
#
_symmetry.space_group_name_H-M   'P 1'
#
loop_
_entity.id
_entity.type
_entity.pdbx_description
1 polymer ?
#
loop_
_entity_poly.entity_id
_entity_poly.type
_entity_poly.pdbx_seq_one_letter_code
_entity_poly.pdbx_strand_id
1 'polypeptide(L)'
;MFAQRRDAYVIQTLSIPQAADRFHDFRSLGGNCEFSFVQRKAGCEASGLLRFSFTPIESLIHALTTNFKEFDAPGDLYLEASAGNTYYCFSRRYAISSNLAEFVGDRDPHEVLAEAYSRIKHLKLTLLDELANGSKIFVRRLILDETEEQFDRLADAIHHHGPSTVVLVKEDANGAYPTWDHQTARPVAPGVIKGSVRKFAPMERAWDVDLESWLWLCDDVYTLHHGVPINTLYPVPKNPQATFPPDSDCTIIRNAKTGSAPTRDRSPQQILNKINFTYSKHGFGHQKIFREAQFLRSLVKIALNMKTRMFQNANAGNACGRPGNFNMTMTFLLM
;
A
#
# COMPACT_ATOMS: atom_id res chain seq x y z
N MET A 1 -16.84 -64.94 -6.62
CA MET A 1 -17.02 -64.06 -5.44
C MET A 1 -15.84 -63.08 -5.43
N PHE A 2 -15.89 -62.03 -6.25
CA PHE A 2 -14.83 -61.01 -6.33
C PHE A 2 -15.33 -59.74 -5.66
N ALA A 3 -14.85 -59.48 -4.44
CA ALA A 3 -15.15 -58.27 -3.70
C ALA A 3 -14.36 -57.11 -4.30
N GLN A 4 -15.08 -56.21 -4.96
CA GLN A 4 -14.58 -54.99 -5.55
C GLN A 4 -14.17 -54.03 -4.42
N ARG A 5 -12.86 -53.87 -4.18
CA ARG A 5 -12.32 -52.80 -3.32
C ARG A 5 -12.62 -51.47 -3.99
N ARG A 6 -13.53 -50.69 -3.39
CA ARG A 6 -13.69 -49.27 -3.71
C ARG A 6 -12.62 -48.52 -2.95
N ASP A 7 -11.52 -48.21 -3.62
CA ASP A 7 -10.56 -47.24 -3.13
C ASP A 7 -11.26 -45.88 -3.10
N ALA A 8 -11.62 -45.44 -1.89
CA ALA A 8 -12.17 -44.12 -1.66
C ALA A 8 -11.05 -43.10 -1.90
N TYR A 9 -11.05 -42.51 -3.10
CA TYR A 9 -10.21 -41.35 -3.42
C TYR A 9 -10.69 -40.20 -2.53
N VAL A 10 -9.96 -39.95 -1.44
CA VAL A 10 -10.17 -38.75 -0.61
C VAL A 10 -9.78 -37.58 -1.48
N ILE A 11 -10.77 -36.94 -2.11
CA ILE A 11 -10.60 -35.61 -2.68
C ILE A 11 -10.38 -34.70 -1.48
N GLN A 12 -9.12 -34.46 -1.16
CA GLN A 12 -8.73 -33.40 -0.25
C GLN A 12 -9.17 -32.11 -0.94
N THR A 13 -10.34 -31.61 -0.56
CA THR A 13 -10.81 -30.28 -0.96
C THR A 13 -9.81 -29.30 -0.40
N LEU A 14 -8.81 -28.93 -1.21
CA LEU A 14 -7.93 -27.81 -0.91
C LEU A 14 -8.84 -26.60 -0.78
N SER A 15 -9.07 -26.15 0.46
CA SER A 15 -9.84 -24.96 0.73
C SER A 15 -9.10 -23.81 0.08
N ILE A 16 -9.79 -23.08 -0.78
CA ILE A 16 -9.27 -21.86 -1.38
C ILE A 16 -8.90 -20.92 -0.23
N PRO A 17 -7.63 -20.50 -0.11
CA PRO A 17 -7.24 -19.58 0.95
C PRO A 17 -8.11 -18.33 0.85
N GLN A 18 -8.57 -17.79 1.98
CA GLN A 18 -9.32 -16.53 1.92
C GLN A 18 -8.41 -15.42 1.39
N ALA A 19 -9.00 -14.33 0.89
CA ALA A 19 -8.21 -13.19 0.41
C ALA A 19 -7.20 -12.71 1.47
N ALA A 20 -7.63 -12.63 2.73
CA ALA A 20 -6.74 -12.26 3.83
C ALA A 20 -5.49 -13.16 3.96
N ASP A 21 -5.65 -14.47 3.78
CA ASP A 21 -4.56 -15.44 3.85
C ASP A 21 -3.57 -15.24 2.70
N ARG A 22 -4.08 -15.04 1.47
CA ARG A 22 -3.23 -14.77 0.30
C ARG A 22 -2.45 -13.47 0.48
N PHE A 23 -3.13 -12.41 0.94
CA PHE A 23 -2.52 -11.11 1.17
C PHE A 23 -1.47 -11.11 2.29
N HIS A 24 -1.46 -12.12 3.15
CA HIS A 24 -0.43 -12.29 4.20
C HIS A 24 0.95 -12.67 3.62
N ASP A 25 1.00 -13.19 2.39
CA ASP A 25 2.26 -13.48 1.68
C ASP A 25 2.89 -12.23 1.06
N PHE A 26 2.16 -11.13 1.02
CA PHE A 26 2.64 -9.90 0.42
C PHE A 26 3.25 -8.95 1.48
N ARG A 27 4.25 -8.19 1.04
CA ARG A 27 4.87 -7.11 1.81
C ARG A 27 4.95 -5.86 0.94
N SER A 28 4.51 -4.73 1.49
CA SER A 28 4.72 -3.43 0.86
C SER A 28 6.21 -3.08 0.91
N LEU A 29 6.77 -2.59 -0.20
CA LEU A 29 8.07 -1.91 -0.24
C LEU A 29 7.94 -0.40 -0.02
N GLY A 30 6.76 0.08 0.40
CA GLY A 30 6.44 1.48 0.62
C GLY A 30 6.12 2.22 -0.67
N GLY A 31 6.79 3.35 -0.91
CA GLY A 31 6.44 4.34 -1.93
C GLY A 31 5.33 5.26 -1.43
N ASN A 32 4.22 4.69 -0.94
CA ASN A 32 3.24 5.36 -0.08
C ASN A 32 2.44 4.33 0.74
N CYS A 33 1.32 4.76 1.32
CA CYS A 33 0.46 3.93 2.15
C CYS A 33 -0.53 3.02 1.39
N GLU A 34 -0.64 3.14 0.06
CA GLU A 34 -1.75 2.57 -0.71
C GLU A 34 -1.86 1.06 -0.56
N PHE A 35 -0.79 0.32 -0.85
CA PHE A 35 -0.84 -1.14 -0.79
C PHE A 35 -1.15 -1.67 0.62
N SER A 36 -0.70 -0.95 1.66
CA SER A 36 -1.05 -1.28 3.04
C SER A 36 -2.54 -1.07 3.35
N PHE A 37 -3.21 -0.11 2.69
CA PHE A 37 -4.67 0.02 2.75
C PHE A 37 -5.39 -1.06 1.94
N VAL A 38 -4.84 -1.50 0.82
CA VAL A 38 -5.35 -2.67 0.07
C VAL A 38 -5.36 -3.91 0.97
N GLN A 39 -4.23 -4.23 1.61
CA GLN A 39 -4.13 -5.35 2.56
C GLN A 39 -5.20 -5.26 3.67
N ARG A 40 -5.32 -4.09 4.31
CA ARG A 40 -6.33 -3.84 5.35
C ARG A 40 -7.76 -4.07 4.84
N LYS A 41 -8.11 -3.54 3.66
CA LYS A 41 -9.44 -3.72 3.07
C LYS A 41 -9.72 -5.18 2.64
N ALA A 42 -8.67 -5.94 2.31
CA ALA A 42 -8.74 -7.37 2.06
C ALA A 42 -8.81 -8.22 3.34
N GLY A 43 -8.86 -7.59 4.52
CA GLY A 43 -8.92 -8.29 5.82
C GLY A 43 -7.55 -8.75 6.34
N CYS A 44 -6.45 -8.31 5.73
CA CYS A 44 -5.10 -8.65 6.13
C CYS A 44 -4.42 -7.50 6.90
N GLU A 45 -4.12 -7.73 8.19
CA GLU A 45 -3.35 -6.82 9.03
C GLU A 45 -1.90 -7.30 9.22
N ALA A 46 -1.20 -7.58 8.12
CA ALA A 46 0.19 -8.04 8.17
C ALA A 46 1.09 -7.01 8.89
N SER A 47 1.95 -7.47 9.78
CA SER A 47 3.06 -6.66 10.31
C SER A 47 4.17 -6.56 9.27
N GLY A 48 4.73 -5.38 9.05
CA GLY A 48 5.86 -5.21 8.14
C GLY A 48 6.54 -3.86 8.37
N LEU A 49 7.87 -3.83 8.24
CA LEU A 49 8.68 -2.63 8.49
C LEU A 49 8.22 -1.43 7.65
N LEU A 50 7.93 -1.68 6.37
CA LEU A 50 7.60 -0.63 5.39
C LEU A 50 6.09 -0.48 5.17
N ARG A 51 5.28 -1.11 6.03
CA ARG A 51 3.83 -0.93 6.02
C ARG A 51 3.48 0.51 6.36
N PHE A 52 2.57 1.11 5.61
CA PHE A 52 2.18 2.53 5.75
C PHE A 52 3.38 3.50 5.77
N SER A 53 4.44 3.15 5.05
CA SER A 53 5.66 3.95 5.01
C SER A 53 5.87 4.58 3.65
N PHE A 54 6.33 5.82 3.64
CA PHE A 54 6.91 6.46 2.47
C PHE A 54 8.40 6.09 2.40
N THR A 55 8.84 5.62 1.23
CA THR A 55 10.21 5.14 0.99
C THR A 55 10.67 5.58 -0.41
N PRO A 56 11.48 6.64 -0.53
CA PRO A 56 12.12 6.96 -1.80
C PRO A 56 12.94 5.76 -2.29
N ILE A 57 12.82 5.41 -3.58
CA ILE A 57 13.44 4.18 -4.10
C ILE A 57 14.96 4.13 -3.89
N GLU A 58 15.69 5.22 -4.11
CA GLU A 58 17.14 5.27 -3.89
C GLU A 58 17.51 5.06 -2.43
N SER A 59 16.73 5.64 -1.52
CA SER A 59 16.98 5.45 -0.09
C SER A 59 16.66 4.03 0.36
N LEU A 60 15.65 3.39 -0.23
CA LEU A 60 15.33 1.99 0.02
C LEU A 60 16.43 1.06 -0.51
N ILE A 61 16.95 1.32 -1.71
CA ILE A 61 18.12 0.61 -2.26
C ILE A 61 19.32 0.77 -1.32
N HIS A 62 19.59 2.00 -0.85
CA HIS A 62 20.65 2.25 0.12
C HIS A 62 20.43 1.47 1.43
N ALA A 63 19.19 1.42 1.92
CA ALA A 63 18.86 0.69 3.13
C ALA A 63 19.07 -0.82 2.97
N LEU A 64 18.61 -1.41 1.86
CA LEU A 64 18.79 -2.83 1.55
C LEU A 64 20.26 -3.21 1.38
N THR A 65 21.03 -2.41 0.64
CA THR A 65 22.47 -2.65 0.40
C THR A 65 23.32 -2.50 1.67
N THR A 66 22.82 -1.79 2.68
CA THR A 66 23.48 -1.64 3.99
C THR A 66 22.83 -2.48 5.08
N ASN A 67 21.93 -3.42 4.74
CA ASN A 67 21.18 -4.27 5.67
C ASN A 67 20.45 -3.48 6.76
N PHE A 68 19.99 -2.27 6.44
CA PHE A 68 19.36 -1.34 7.37
C PHE A 68 20.20 -1.08 8.64
N LYS A 69 21.53 -1.18 8.54
CA LYS A 69 22.44 -1.14 9.70
C LYS A 69 22.23 0.10 10.58
N GLU A 70 21.94 1.24 9.97
CA GLU A 70 21.76 2.51 10.67
C GLU A 70 20.30 2.78 11.08
N PHE A 71 19.34 1.92 10.69
CA PHE A 71 17.92 2.18 10.88
C PHE A 71 17.51 1.65 12.23
N ASP A 72 17.19 2.56 13.17
CA ASP A 72 17.14 2.36 14.64
C ASP A 72 18.42 2.71 15.41
N ALA A 73 19.48 3.17 14.75
CA ALA A 73 20.67 3.61 15.47
C ALA A 73 20.36 4.86 16.31
N PRO A 74 20.95 5.03 17.52
CA PRO A 74 20.71 6.21 18.33
C PRO A 74 20.89 7.52 17.56
N GLY A 75 19.83 8.34 17.53
CA GLY A 75 19.80 9.62 16.83
C GLY A 75 19.29 9.57 15.39
N ASP A 76 19.03 8.38 14.82
CA ASP A 76 18.44 8.23 13.49
C ASP A 76 16.98 8.69 13.47
N LEU A 77 16.17 8.22 14.43
CA LEU A 77 14.74 8.48 14.44
C LEU A 77 14.38 9.81 15.10
N TYR A 78 13.38 10.48 14.55
CA TYR A 78 12.76 11.65 15.14
C TYR A 78 11.27 11.73 14.79
N LEU A 79 10.51 12.45 15.63
CA LEU A 79 9.09 12.68 15.43
C LEU A 79 8.84 14.09 14.86
N GLU A 80 7.89 14.20 13.93
CA GLU A 80 7.27 15.48 13.60
C GLU A 80 5.74 15.35 13.68
N ALA A 81 5.08 16.43 14.10
CA ALA A 81 3.63 16.51 14.06
C ALA A 81 3.16 16.74 12.61
N SER A 82 2.21 15.92 12.16
CA SER A 82 1.51 16.18 10.91
C SER A 82 0.44 17.26 11.06
N ALA A 83 -0.02 17.79 9.92
CA ALA A 83 -1.20 18.67 9.86
C ALA A 83 -2.48 18.01 10.42
N GLY A 84 -2.53 16.66 10.45
CA GLY A 84 -3.61 15.89 11.05
C GLY A 84 -3.49 15.68 12.56
N ASN A 85 -2.56 16.36 13.23
CA ASN A 85 -2.29 16.26 14.67
C ASN A 85 -1.85 14.87 15.14
N THR A 86 -1.20 14.09 14.27
CA THR A 86 -0.58 12.80 14.64
C THR A 86 0.92 12.82 14.40
N TYR A 87 1.66 12.01 15.14
CA TYR A 87 3.11 11.87 14.96
C TYR A 87 3.44 11.07 13.69
N TYR A 88 4.39 11.60 12.93
CA TYR A 88 5.18 10.85 11.96
C TYR A 88 6.55 10.57 12.55
N CYS A 89 7.03 9.35 12.36
CA CYS A 89 8.41 8.97 12.64
C CYS A 89 9.22 8.97 11.34
N PHE A 90 10.40 9.57 11.38
CA PHE A 90 11.31 9.69 10.24
C PHE A 90 12.67 9.11 10.58
N SER A 91 13.29 8.44 9.61
CA SER A 91 14.72 8.10 9.63
C SER A 91 15.53 9.21 8.97
N ARG A 92 16.58 9.68 9.64
CA ARG A 92 17.56 10.62 9.08
C ARG A 92 18.46 9.95 8.04
N ARG A 93 18.77 8.68 8.24
CA ARG A 93 19.74 7.93 7.44
C ARG A 93 19.15 7.42 6.13
N TYR A 94 17.88 7.02 6.16
CA TYR A 94 17.21 6.41 5.00
C TYR A 94 16.03 7.20 4.47
N ALA A 95 15.71 8.38 5.02
CA ALA A 95 14.57 9.20 4.58
C ALA A 95 13.23 8.41 4.51
N ILE A 96 13.11 7.35 5.30
CA ILE A 96 11.88 6.56 5.45
C ILE A 96 11.01 7.27 6.47
N SER A 97 9.72 7.39 6.19
CA SER A 97 8.78 7.97 7.14
C SER A 97 7.49 7.15 7.24
N SER A 98 6.90 7.13 8.42
CA SER A 98 5.63 6.45 8.67
C SER A 98 4.79 7.21 9.69
N ASN A 99 3.48 7.19 9.51
CA ASN A 99 2.56 7.70 10.52
C ASN A 99 2.44 6.69 11.67
N LEU A 100 2.50 7.15 12.91
CA LEU A 100 2.39 6.28 14.09
C LEU A 100 0.95 6.06 14.56
N ALA A 101 -0.02 6.77 13.96
CA ALA A 101 -1.42 6.84 14.40
C ALA A 101 -1.61 7.30 15.85
N GLU A 102 -0.59 7.95 16.43
CA GLU A 102 -0.59 8.54 17.77
C GLU A 102 -0.90 10.04 17.66
N PHE A 103 -1.87 10.54 18.42
CA PHE A 103 -2.15 11.97 18.46
C PHE A 103 -1.12 12.75 19.28
N VAL A 104 -0.82 13.97 18.83
CA VAL A 104 0.11 14.86 19.53
C VAL A 104 -0.52 15.29 20.86
N GLY A 105 0.21 15.05 21.95
CA GLY A 105 -0.20 15.42 23.31
C GLY A 105 -0.87 14.30 24.12
N ASP A 106 -1.23 13.18 23.48
CA ASP A 106 -1.85 12.04 24.19
C ASP A 106 -0.83 11.29 25.07
N ARG A 107 0.45 11.28 24.65
CA ARG A 107 1.58 10.65 25.37
C ARG A 107 2.85 11.50 25.27
N ASP A 108 3.82 11.22 26.14
CA ASP A 108 5.14 11.85 26.08
C ASP A 108 5.82 11.50 24.74
N PRO A 109 6.23 12.50 23.93
CA PRO A 109 6.96 12.26 22.68
C PRO A 109 8.20 11.37 22.83
N HIS A 110 8.88 11.41 23.98
CA HIS A 110 10.05 10.57 24.24
C HIS A 110 9.69 9.09 24.37
N GLU A 111 8.55 8.79 25.00
CA GLU A 111 8.02 7.42 25.10
C GLU A 111 7.58 6.91 23.72
N VAL A 112 6.84 7.73 22.96
CA VAL A 112 6.43 7.41 21.59
C VAL A 112 7.65 7.14 20.70
N LEU A 113 8.71 7.94 20.82
CA LEU A 113 9.94 7.74 20.07
C LEU A 113 10.68 6.46 20.49
N ALA A 114 10.76 6.16 21.81
CA ALA A 114 11.39 4.95 22.31
C ALA A 114 10.67 3.67 21.84
N GLU A 115 9.33 3.70 21.79
CA GLU A 115 8.51 2.63 21.19
C GLU A 115 8.78 2.49 19.69
N ALA A 116 8.91 3.60 18.97
CA ALA A 116 9.23 3.58 17.54
C ALA A 116 10.60 2.92 17.26
N TYR A 117 11.63 3.24 18.06
CA TYR A 117 12.94 2.55 17.99
C TYR A 117 12.80 1.04 18.20
N SER A 118 12.08 0.62 19.25
CA SER A 118 11.90 -0.79 19.59
C SER A 118 11.14 -1.54 18.49
N ARG A 119 10.08 -0.93 17.95
CA ARG A 119 9.28 -1.49 16.86
C ARG A 119 10.10 -1.63 15.57
N ILE A 120 10.83 -0.60 15.17
CA ILE A 120 11.66 -0.61 13.96
C ILE A 120 12.76 -1.66 14.08
N LYS A 121 13.43 -1.77 15.23
CA LYS A 121 14.44 -2.81 15.49
C LYS A 121 13.88 -4.21 15.25
N HIS A 122 12.72 -4.51 15.81
CA HIS A 122 12.06 -5.81 15.63
C HIS A 122 11.67 -6.05 14.17
N LEU A 123 10.93 -5.11 13.56
CA LEU A 123 10.45 -5.26 12.18
C LEU A 123 11.58 -5.31 11.14
N LYS A 124 12.71 -4.65 11.41
CA LYS A 124 13.93 -4.77 10.60
C LYS A 124 14.48 -6.19 10.59
N LEU A 125 14.58 -6.82 11.76
CA LEU A 125 15.06 -8.20 11.85
C LEU A 125 14.11 -9.17 11.13
N THR A 126 12.79 -9.00 11.31
CA THR A 126 11.79 -9.79 10.60
C THR A 126 11.90 -9.61 9.08
N LEU A 127 12.04 -8.37 8.59
CA LEU A 127 12.19 -8.11 7.15
C LEU A 127 13.43 -8.80 6.58
N LEU A 128 14.57 -8.72 7.26
CA LEU A 128 15.82 -9.34 6.80
C LEU A 128 15.72 -10.88 6.77
N ASP A 129 15.04 -11.47 7.76
CA ASP A 129 14.74 -12.91 7.75
C ASP A 129 13.78 -13.29 6.60
N GLU A 130 12.71 -12.51 6.38
CA GLU A 130 11.76 -12.74 5.30
C GLU A 130 12.43 -12.68 3.92
N LEU A 131 13.33 -11.71 3.72
CA LEU A 131 14.16 -11.55 2.53
C LEU A 131 15.10 -12.74 2.32
N ALA A 132 15.86 -13.11 3.36
CA ALA A 132 16.81 -14.22 3.29
C ALA A 132 16.14 -15.55 2.93
N ASN A 133 14.96 -15.80 3.51
CA ASN A 133 14.20 -17.02 3.27
C ASN A 133 13.38 -17.00 1.98
N GLY A 134 13.27 -15.85 1.28
CA GLY A 134 12.40 -15.74 0.12
C GLY A 134 10.91 -15.95 0.44
N SER A 135 10.50 -15.76 1.69
CA SER A 135 9.19 -16.21 2.20
C SER A 135 8.02 -15.29 1.85
N LYS A 136 8.29 -14.17 1.18
CA LYS A 136 7.31 -13.12 0.86
C LYS A 136 7.44 -12.60 -0.56
N ILE A 137 6.32 -12.08 -1.03
CA ILE A 137 6.17 -11.36 -2.29
C ILE A 137 6.24 -9.86 -1.98
N PHE A 138 7.24 -9.16 -2.50
CA PHE A 138 7.47 -7.75 -2.23
C PHE A 138 6.88 -6.86 -3.33
N VAL A 139 6.03 -5.91 -2.97
CA VAL A 139 5.28 -5.09 -3.92
C VAL A 139 5.78 -3.66 -3.92
N ARG A 140 6.17 -3.14 -5.09
CA ARG A 140 6.51 -1.74 -5.33
C ARG A 140 5.58 -1.13 -6.38
N ARG A 141 4.83 -0.12 -5.97
CA ARG A 141 4.29 0.90 -6.88
C ARG A 141 5.38 1.95 -7.11
N LEU A 142 5.61 2.34 -8.36
CA LEU A 142 6.44 3.52 -8.65
C LEU A 142 5.68 4.79 -8.33
N ILE A 143 6.34 5.70 -7.63
CA ILE A 143 5.85 7.07 -7.40
C ILE A 143 6.47 8.01 -8.44
N LEU A 144 5.98 9.26 -8.52
CA LEU A 144 6.39 10.23 -9.54
C LEU A 144 7.93 10.34 -9.61
N ASP A 145 8.46 10.38 -10.84
CA ASP A 145 9.88 10.42 -11.21
C ASP A 145 10.70 9.14 -10.96
N GLU A 146 10.11 8.09 -10.38
CA GLU A 146 10.79 6.80 -10.30
C GLU A 146 10.71 6.03 -11.62
N THR A 147 11.82 5.40 -12.00
CA THR A 147 11.98 4.71 -13.28
C THR A 147 12.01 3.19 -13.12
N GLU A 148 11.79 2.46 -14.22
CA GLU A 148 11.98 1.01 -14.22
C GLU A 148 13.43 0.61 -13.96
N GLU A 149 14.40 1.39 -14.40
CA GLU A 149 15.83 1.14 -14.11
C GLU A 149 16.10 1.16 -12.60
N GLN A 150 15.48 2.10 -11.88
CA GLN A 150 15.57 2.14 -10.42
C GLN A 150 14.84 0.96 -9.77
N PHE A 151 13.74 0.49 -10.35
CA PHE A 151 13.09 -0.74 -9.91
C PHE A 151 13.98 -1.96 -10.12
N ASP A 152 14.68 -2.07 -11.25
CA ASP A 152 15.58 -3.18 -11.52
C ASP A 152 16.72 -3.20 -10.50
N ARG A 153 17.31 -2.04 -10.18
CA ARG A 153 18.29 -1.89 -9.09
C ARG A 153 17.73 -2.25 -7.71
N LEU A 154 16.45 -1.97 -7.45
CA LEU A 154 15.76 -2.38 -6.23
C LEU A 154 15.56 -3.91 -6.17
N ALA A 155 15.17 -4.53 -7.28
CA ALA A 155 15.03 -5.98 -7.38
C ALA A 155 16.38 -6.67 -7.15
N ASP A 156 17.46 -6.18 -7.75
CA ASP A 156 18.83 -6.68 -7.50
C ASP A 156 19.22 -6.56 -6.03
N ALA A 157 18.92 -5.42 -5.40
CA ALA A 157 19.19 -5.20 -3.98
C ALA A 157 18.40 -6.16 -3.08
N ILE A 158 17.16 -6.52 -3.44
CA ILE A 158 16.36 -7.53 -2.74
C ILE A 158 16.94 -8.94 -2.95
N HIS A 159 17.24 -9.30 -4.19
CA HIS A 159 17.76 -10.62 -4.53
C HIS A 159 19.15 -10.90 -3.94
N HIS A 160 19.91 -9.86 -3.59
CA HIS A 160 21.15 -10.02 -2.84
C HIS A 160 20.95 -10.63 -1.44
N HIS A 161 19.75 -10.51 -0.86
CA HIS A 161 19.42 -11.12 0.43
C HIS A 161 18.90 -12.55 0.28
N GLY A 162 18.10 -12.83 -0.75
CA GLY A 162 17.50 -14.15 -0.95
C GLY A 162 16.52 -14.20 -2.13
N PRO A 163 15.86 -15.36 -2.36
CA PRO A 163 15.09 -15.64 -3.57
C PRO A 163 13.65 -15.09 -3.55
N SER A 164 13.42 -13.94 -2.91
CA SER A 164 12.08 -13.34 -2.83
C SER A 164 11.53 -12.97 -4.21
N THR A 165 10.22 -13.05 -4.39
CA THR A 165 9.57 -12.50 -5.58
C THR A 165 9.31 -11.00 -5.40
N VAL A 166 9.61 -10.20 -6.43
CA VAL A 166 9.40 -8.75 -6.43
C VAL A 166 8.42 -8.37 -7.54
N VAL A 167 7.48 -7.50 -7.20
CA VAL A 167 6.39 -7.07 -8.08
C VAL A 167 6.49 -5.58 -8.33
N LEU A 168 6.64 -5.20 -9.59
CA LEU A 168 6.43 -3.82 -10.04
C LEU A 168 4.97 -3.64 -10.42
N VAL A 169 4.32 -2.67 -9.80
CA VAL A 169 2.93 -2.30 -10.11
C VAL A 169 2.90 -0.95 -10.80
N LYS A 170 2.15 -0.88 -11.90
CA LYS A 170 1.90 0.33 -12.68
C LYS A 170 0.41 0.63 -12.79
N GLU A 171 0.09 1.86 -13.15
CA GLU A 171 -1.24 2.20 -13.61
C GLU A 171 -1.38 1.76 -15.07
N ASP A 172 -2.48 1.10 -15.41
CA ASP A 172 -2.80 0.81 -16.81
C ASP A 172 -3.25 2.10 -17.49
N ALA A 173 -2.44 2.58 -18.45
CA ALA A 173 -2.75 3.77 -19.24
C ALA A 173 -4.07 3.63 -20.03
N ASN A 174 -4.52 2.41 -20.28
CA ASN A 174 -5.79 2.10 -20.94
C ASN A 174 -6.90 1.69 -19.95
N GLY A 175 -6.67 1.85 -18.64
CA GLY A 175 -7.46 1.32 -17.53
C GLY A 175 -8.85 1.93 -17.35
N ALA A 176 -9.37 2.67 -18.34
CA ALA A 176 -10.76 3.06 -18.35
C ALA A 176 -11.64 1.83 -18.53
N TYR A 177 -12.65 1.70 -17.67
CA TYR A 177 -13.74 0.75 -17.88
C TYR A 177 -14.38 1.03 -19.26
N PRO A 178 -14.72 0.02 -20.09
CA PRO A 178 -14.72 -1.43 -19.85
C PRO A 178 -13.52 -2.20 -20.44
N THR A 179 -12.45 -1.54 -20.88
CA THR A 179 -11.38 -2.18 -21.67
C THR A 179 -10.28 -2.85 -20.84
N TRP A 180 -10.36 -2.77 -19.51
CA TRP A 180 -9.36 -3.33 -18.61
C TRP A 180 -9.50 -4.85 -18.51
N ASP A 181 -8.41 -5.57 -18.84
CA ASP A 181 -8.31 -7.03 -18.72
C ASP A 181 -7.87 -7.44 -17.31
N HIS A 182 -8.41 -8.55 -16.82
CA HIS A 182 -8.12 -9.11 -15.51
C HIS A 182 -6.74 -9.78 -15.45
N GLN A 183 -6.16 -10.17 -16.59
CA GLN A 183 -4.78 -10.70 -16.65
C GLN A 183 -3.77 -9.56 -16.54
N THR A 184 -3.45 -9.22 -15.31
CA THR A 184 -2.67 -8.02 -15.01
C THR A 184 -1.24 -8.29 -14.62
N ALA A 185 -0.88 -9.52 -14.26
CA ALA A 185 0.49 -9.87 -13.88
C ALA A 185 1.18 -10.75 -14.92
N ARG A 186 2.46 -10.46 -15.19
CA ARG A 186 3.32 -11.29 -16.05
C ARG A 186 4.72 -11.41 -15.48
N PRO A 187 5.31 -12.62 -15.46
CA PRO A 187 6.73 -12.76 -15.17
C PRO A 187 7.54 -12.10 -16.29
N VAL A 188 8.59 -11.37 -15.92
CA VAL A 188 9.47 -10.70 -16.90
C VAL A 188 10.94 -11.08 -16.74
N ALA A 189 11.31 -11.59 -15.57
CA ALA A 189 12.60 -12.19 -15.25
C ALA A 189 12.41 -13.17 -14.08
N PRO A 190 13.38 -14.05 -13.78
CA PRO A 190 13.34 -14.89 -12.59
C PRO A 190 13.12 -14.05 -11.32
N GLY A 191 12.09 -14.38 -10.53
CA GLY A 191 11.75 -13.64 -9.31
C GLY A 191 11.10 -12.26 -9.54
N VAL A 192 10.92 -11.80 -10.78
CA VAL A 192 10.34 -10.48 -11.08
C VAL A 192 9.04 -10.59 -11.86
N ILE A 193 8.00 -10.01 -11.30
CA ILE A 193 6.67 -9.91 -11.90
C ILE A 193 6.35 -8.44 -12.15
N LYS A 194 5.82 -8.12 -13.34
CA LYS A 194 5.25 -6.81 -13.64
C LYS A 194 3.75 -6.94 -13.72
N GLY A 195 3.02 -6.01 -13.13
CA GLY A 195 1.60 -5.93 -13.37
C GLY A 195 1.00 -4.54 -13.22
N SER A 196 -0.30 -4.46 -13.41
CA SER A 196 -1.01 -3.18 -13.46
C SER A 196 -2.33 -3.18 -12.71
N VAL A 197 -2.68 -2.01 -12.19
CA VAL A 197 -4.01 -1.70 -11.66
C VAL A 197 -4.65 -0.62 -12.53
N ARG A 198 -5.99 -0.52 -12.53
CA ARG A 198 -6.70 0.48 -13.36
C ARG A 198 -6.30 1.91 -13.01
N LYS A 199 -6.25 2.18 -11.71
CA LYS A 199 -5.86 3.47 -11.16
C LYS A 199 -5.22 3.26 -9.81
N PHE A 200 -4.25 4.10 -9.51
CA PHE A 200 -3.78 4.25 -8.16
C PHE A 200 -4.61 5.27 -7.38
N ALA A 201 -4.58 5.12 -6.07
CA ALA A 201 -5.05 6.16 -5.18
C ALA A 201 -4.23 7.47 -5.38
N PRO A 202 -4.87 8.65 -5.36
CA PRO A 202 -4.18 9.92 -5.26
C PRO A 202 -3.24 9.93 -4.05
N MET A 203 -2.09 10.59 -4.16
CA MET A 203 -1.03 10.56 -3.14
C MET A 203 -1.55 11.01 -1.76
N GLU A 204 -2.44 11.98 -1.76
CA GLU A 204 -3.05 12.60 -0.57
C GLU A 204 -4.11 11.71 0.07
N ARG A 205 -4.64 10.77 -0.71
CA ARG A 205 -5.76 9.90 -0.34
C ARG A 205 -5.40 8.46 -0.61
N ALA A 206 -4.25 8.02 -0.12
CA ALA A 206 -3.78 6.63 -0.29
C ALA A 206 -4.78 5.56 0.23
N TRP A 207 -5.81 5.93 0.98
CA TRP A 207 -6.91 5.05 1.39
C TRP A 207 -8.01 4.85 0.32
N ASP A 208 -8.06 5.71 -0.70
CA ASP A 208 -9.03 5.69 -1.81
C ASP A 208 -8.59 4.71 -2.92
N VAL A 209 -8.30 3.47 -2.49
CA VAL A 209 -7.73 2.43 -3.35
C VAL A 209 -8.78 1.81 -4.26
N ASP A 210 -8.39 1.52 -5.51
CA ASP A 210 -9.18 0.67 -6.41
C ASP A 210 -9.00 -0.81 -6.05
N LEU A 211 -9.70 -1.22 -4.97
CA LEU A 211 -9.53 -2.52 -4.35
C LEU A 211 -9.72 -3.68 -5.33
N GLU A 212 -10.71 -3.60 -6.23
CA GLU A 212 -11.00 -4.69 -7.16
C GLU A 212 -9.82 -4.96 -8.09
N SER A 213 -9.24 -3.92 -8.70
CA SER A 213 -8.08 -4.11 -9.59
C SER A 213 -6.85 -4.65 -8.85
N TRP A 214 -6.66 -4.25 -7.58
CA TRP A 214 -5.62 -4.78 -6.73
C TRP A 214 -5.84 -6.24 -6.32
N LEU A 215 -7.09 -6.67 -6.08
CA LEU A 215 -7.42 -8.06 -5.77
C LEU A 215 -7.05 -8.97 -6.95
N TRP A 216 -7.47 -8.62 -8.16
CA TRP A 216 -7.11 -9.35 -9.38
C TRP A 216 -5.61 -9.45 -9.57
N LEU A 217 -4.90 -8.33 -9.46
CA LEU A 217 -3.44 -8.31 -9.56
C LEU A 217 -2.77 -9.21 -8.53
N CYS A 218 -3.20 -9.14 -7.27
CA CYS A 218 -2.59 -9.96 -6.22
C CYS A 218 -2.90 -11.45 -6.41
N ASP A 219 -4.07 -11.80 -6.94
CA ASP A 219 -4.42 -13.19 -7.23
C ASP A 219 -3.62 -13.74 -8.42
N ASP A 220 -3.42 -12.96 -9.48
CA ASP A 220 -2.52 -13.34 -10.58
C ASP A 220 -1.06 -13.49 -10.09
N VAL A 221 -0.58 -12.57 -9.26
CA VAL A 221 0.77 -12.67 -8.70
C VAL A 221 0.89 -13.89 -7.79
N TYR A 222 -0.10 -14.14 -6.93
CA TYR A 222 -0.11 -15.29 -6.01
C TYR A 222 -0.08 -16.61 -6.77
N THR A 223 -0.89 -16.71 -7.83
CA THR A 223 -0.95 -17.90 -8.69
C THR A 223 0.38 -18.15 -9.42
N LEU A 224 1.00 -17.10 -9.96
CA LEU A 224 2.33 -17.17 -10.58
C LEU A 224 3.42 -17.58 -9.57
N HIS A 225 3.41 -17.01 -8.37
CA HIS A 225 4.41 -17.28 -7.33
C HIS A 225 4.31 -18.71 -6.79
N HIS A 226 3.10 -19.18 -6.48
CA HIS A 226 2.88 -20.51 -5.89
C HIS A 226 2.67 -21.62 -6.92
N GLY A 227 2.60 -21.29 -8.22
CA GLY A 227 2.32 -22.26 -9.28
C GLY A 227 0.91 -22.87 -9.19
N VAL A 228 -0.06 -22.13 -8.67
CA VAL A 228 -1.45 -22.59 -8.48
C VAL A 228 -2.33 -22.00 -9.59
N PRO A 229 -3.19 -22.78 -10.29
CA PRO A 229 -4.06 -22.22 -11.33
C PRO A 229 -5.08 -21.22 -10.77
N ILE A 230 -5.38 -20.12 -11.49
CA ILE A 230 -6.37 -19.10 -11.09
C ILE A 230 -7.78 -19.65 -10.88
N ASN A 231 -8.17 -20.69 -11.64
CA ASN A 231 -9.45 -21.39 -11.47
C ASN A 231 -9.56 -22.11 -10.12
N THR A 232 -8.44 -22.26 -9.39
CA THR A 232 -8.43 -22.74 -8.01
C THR A 232 -8.89 -21.65 -7.06
N LEU A 233 -8.60 -20.37 -7.35
CA LEU A 233 -9.04 -19.24 -6.54
C LEU A 233 -10.50 -18.86 -6.82
N TYR A 234 -10.90 -18.99 -8.09
CA TYR A 234 -12.24 -18.72 -8.57
C TYR A 234 -12.80 -19.96 -9.26
N PRO A 235 -13.29 -20.97 -8.51
CA PRO A 235 -13.86 -22.15 -9.10
C PRO A 235 -15.06 -21.72 -9.94
N VAL A 236 -14.97 -21.96 -11.25
CA VAL A 236 -16.10 -21.77 -12.15
C VAL A 236 -17.27 -22.55 -11.56
N PRO A 237 -18.45 -21.93 -11.36
CA PRO A 237 -19.60 -22.64 -10.84
C PRO A 237 -19.81 -23.90 -11.66
N LYS A 238 -19.88 -25.07 -10.99
CA LYS A 238 -20.09 -26.37 -11.67
C LYS A 238 -21.39 -26.42 -12.50
N ASN A 239 -22.26 -25.43 -12.34
CA ASN A 239 -23.45 -25.25 -13.14
C ASN A 239 -23.48 -23.82 -13.74
N PRO A 240 -23.25 -23.65 -15.06
CA PRO A 240 -23.35 -22.36 -15.73
C PRO A 240 -24.77 -21.74 -15.69
N GLN A 241 -25.80 -22.50 -15.30
CA GLN A 241 -27.17 -22.02 -15.12
C GLN A 241 -27.53 -21.63 -13.69
N ALA A 242 -26.59 -21.74 -12.73
CA ALA A 242 -26.79 -21.15 -11.42
C ALA A 242 -26.62 -19.62 -11.56
N THR A 243 -27.73 -18.94 -11.85
CA THR A 243 -27.80 -17.48 -11.84
C THR A 243 -27.23 -16.97 -10.52
N PHE A 244 -26.32 -15.99 -10.59
CA PHE A 244 -25.93 -15.21 -9.41
C PHE A 244 -27.19 -14.77 -8.68
N PRO A 245 -27.29 -14.94 -7.35
CA PRO A 245 -28.39 -14.36 -6.62
C PRO A 245 -28.33 -12.84 -6.84
N PRO A 246 -29.40 -12.20 -7.33
CA PRO A 246 -29.44 -10.75 -7.39
C PRO A 246 -29.26 -10.24 -5.96
N ASP A 247 -28.29 -9.34 -5.77
CA ASP A 247 -28.02 -8.56 -4.56
C ASP A 247 -28.55 -9.20 -3.27
N SER A 248 -27.76 -10.11 -2.68
CA SER A 248 -27.97 -10.40 -1.26
C SER A 248 -27.54 -9.16 -0.49
N ASP A 249 -28.55 -8.37 -0.12
CA ASP A 249 -28.51 -7.30 0.85
C ASP A 249 -27.40 -7.54 1.88
N CYS A 250 -26.42 -6.65 1.87
CA CYS A 250 -25.51 -6.48 2.97
C CYS A 250 -26.32 -5.87 4.13
N THR A 251 -27.09 -6.73 4.80
CA THR A 251 -27.92 -6.38 5.94
C THR A 251 -26.99 -6.11 7.12
N ILE A 252 -26.50 -4.88 7.20
CA ILE A 252 -26.03 -4.31 8.46
C ILE A 252 -27.17 -4.51 9.47
N ILE A 253 -26.84 -5.24 10.55
CA ILE A 253 -27.69 -5.44 11.71
C ILE A 253 -28.18 -4.07 12.20
N ARG A 254 -29.42 -3.71 11.86
CA ARG A 254 -30.16 -2.62 12.51
C ARG A 254 -31.10 -3.25 13.51
N ASN A 255 -30.73 -3.15 14.78
CA ASN A 255 -31.64 -3.42 15.89
C ASN A 255 -32.90 -2.57 15.74
N ALA A 256 -34.04 -3.26 15.73
CA ALA A 256 -35.37 -2.68 15.66
C ALA A 256 -35.71 -1.94 16.95
N LYS A 257 -36.32 -0.75 16.81
CA LYS A 257 -37.46 -0.37 17.64
C LYS A 257 -38.61 0.06 16.74
N THR A 258 -39.70 -0.65 16.95
CA THR A 258 -41.03 -0.62 16.34
C THR A 258 -41.69 0.75 16.33
N GLY A 259 -42.41 1.03 15.24
CA GLY A 259 -43.38 2.14 15.15
C GLY A 259 -44.17 2.05 13.84
N SER A 260 -45.46 1.74 13.97
CA SER A 260 -46.51 1.58 12.97
C SER A 260 -46.55 2.60 11.81
N ALA A 261 -47.00 2.10 10.64
CA ALA A 261 -47.36 2.87 9.44
C ALA A 261 -48.50 3.89 9.67
N PRO A 262 -48.61 4.91 8.79
CA PRO A 262 -49.76 4.88 7.88
C PRO A 262 -49.44 5.31 6.43
N THR A 263 -50.40 4.97 5.57
CA THR A 263 -50.50 5.12 4.12
C THR A 263 -50.69 6.58 3.62
N ARG A 264 -50.16 6.89 2.43
CA ARG A 264 -50.84 7.52 1.26
C ARG A 264 -49.88 8.28 0.32
N ASP A 265 -50.19 8.13 -0.97
CA ASP A 265 -49.79 8.88 -2.17
C ASP A 265 -48.93 10.13 -2.02
N ARG A 266 -47.79 10.14 -2.72
CA ARG A 266 -47.06 11.36 -3.12
C ARG A 266 -46.41 11.21 -4.50
N SER A 267 -46.49 12.26 -5.30
CA SER A 267 -46.01 12.32 -6.69
C SER A 267 -44.47 12.40 -6.80
N PRO A 268 -43.88 12.01 -7.95
CA PRO A 268 -42.42 11.96 -8.16
C PRO A 268 -41.66 13.27 -7.87
N GLN A 269 -42.31 14.43 -7.96
CA GLN A 269 -41.69 15.73 -7.69
C GLN A 269 -41.36 15.99 -6.21
N GLN A 270 -42.02 15.30 -5.26
CA GLN A 270 -41.77 15.49 -3.82
C GLN A 270 -40.59 14.65 -3.29
N ILE A 271 -40.09 13.68 -4.08
CA ILE A 271 -38.91 12.88 -3.76
C ILE A 271 -37.62 13.67 -4.07
N LEU A 272 -37.62 14.45 -5.16
CA LEU A 272 -36.47 15.27 -5.55
C LEU A 272 -36.23 16.46 -4.60
N ASN A 273 -37.28 17.04 -4.01
CA ASN A 273 -37.13 18.14 -3.04
C ASN A 273 -36.71 17.68 -1.63
N LYS A 274 -36.69 16.38 -1.35
CA LYS A 274 -36.14 15.82 -0.10
C LYS A 274 -34.65 15.45 -0.21
N ILE A 275 -34.11 15.35 -1.42
CA ILE A 275 -32.68 15.08 -1.65
C ILE A 275 -31.83 16.36 -1.53
N ASN A 276 -32.45 17.54 -1.67
CA ASN A 276 -31.77 18.84 -1.52
C ASN A 276 -32.02 19.56 -0.17
N PHE A 277 -32.58 18.89 0.84
CA PHE A 277 -32.78 19.49 2.16
C PHE A 277 -32.44 18.52 3.30
N THR A 278 -31.25 17.92 3.24
CA THR A 278 -30.56 17.38 4.42
C THR A 278 -29.04 17.45 4.23
N TYR A 279 -28.53 18.63 3.90
CA TYR A 279 -27.11 18.98 4.01
C TYR A 279 -26.98 20.43 4.52
N SER A 280 -27.60 20.72 5.66
CA SER A 280 -27.33 21.94 6.43
C SER A 280 -27.84 21.76 7.84
N LYS A 281 -27.08 21.00 8.63
CA LYS A 281 -27.04 21.04 10.12
C LYS A 281 -26.14 19.91 10.62
N HIS A 282 -24.85 19.96 10.27
CA HIS A 282 -23.73 19.50 11.08
C HIS A 282 -22.45 20.01 10.41
N GLY A 283 -21.97 21.16 10.88
CA GLY A 283 -20.74 21.77 10.40
C GLY A 283 -19.54 20.91 10.75
N PHE A 284 -19.11 20.05 9.84
CA PHE A 284 -17.84 19.31 9.94
C PHE A 284 -17.18 18.99 8.58
N GLY A 285 -17.64 19.62 7.48
CA GLY A 285 -17.19 19.26 6.13
C GLY A 285 -16.08 20.14 5.52
N HIS A 286 -16.02 21.44 5.84
CA HIS A 286 -15.15 22.37 5.11
C HIS A 286 -13.76 22.60 5.74
N GLN A 287 -13.59 22.37 7.05
CA GLN A 287 -12.27 22.50 7.68
C GLN A 287 -11.33 21.33 7.35
N LYS A 288 -11.87 20.14 7.04
CA LYS A 288 -11.06 18.95 6.72
C LYS A 288 -10.35 19.08 5.37
N ILE A 289 -11.06 19.63 4.37
CA ILE A 289 -10.55 19.87 3.01
C ILE A 289 -9.43 20.94 3.01
N PHE A 290 -9.54 21.97 3.85
CA PHE A 290 -8.50 23.02 3.96
C PHE A 290 -7.24 22.54 4.71
N ARG A 291 -7.40 21.61 5.67
CA ARG A 291 -6.29 21.01 6.44
C ARG A 291 -5.48 20.00 5.61
N GLU A 292 -6.11 19.35 4.63
CA GLU A 292 -5.48 18.38 3.73
C GLU A 292 -4.62 19.05 2.62
N ALA A 293 -4.98 20.24 2.15
CA ALA A 293 -4.11 21.02 1.25
C ALA A 293 -2.82 21.51 1.95
N GLN A 294 -2.86 21.68 3.28
CA GLN A 294 -1.66 22.03 4.08
C GLN A 294 -0.75 20.83 4.35
N PHE A 295 -1.30 19.61 4.36
CA PHE A 295 -0.55 18.35 4.44
C PHE A 295 0.39 18.17 3.25
N LEU A 296 -0.07 18.48 2.03
CA LEU A 296 0.77 18.47 0.82
C LEU A 296 1.89 19.51 0.84
N ARG A 297 1.58 20.74 1.26
CA ARG A 297 2.63 21.76 1.44
C ARG A 297 3.68 21.32 2.44
N SER A 298 3.29 20.56 3.46
CA SER A 298 4.21 20.03 4.47
C SER A 298 5.05 18.89 3.91
N LEU A 299 4.47 17.91 3.22
CA LEU A 299 5.23 16.79 2.61
C LEU A 299 6.15 17.25 1.48
N VAL A 300 5.69 18.15 0.61
CA VAL A 300 6.55 18.75 -0.44
C VAL A 300 7.67 19.58 0.19
N LYS A 301 7.38 20.37 1.24
CA LYS A 301 8.40 21.12 1.96
C LYS A 301 9.38 20.20 2.69
N ILE A 302 8.93 19.09 3.28
CA ILE A 302 9.78 18.08 3.92
C ILE A 302 10.66 17.39 2.87
N ALA A 303 10.09 16.95 1.74
CA ALA A 303 10.84 16.33 0.64
C ALA A 303 11.88 17.29 0.03
N LEU A 304 11.52 18.55 -0.18
CA LEU A 304 12.44 19.59 -0.66
C LEU A 304 13.54 19.88 0.38
N ASN A 305 13.21 19.95 1.67
CA ASN A 305 14.19 20.15 2.74
C ASN A 305 15.13 18.95 2.88
N MET A 306 14.62 17.72 2.75
CA MET A 306 15.43 16.49 2.77
C MET A 306 16.38 16.45 1.58
N LYS A 307 15.89 16.72 0.36
CA LYS A 307 16.72 16.84 -0.84
C LYS A 307 17.84 17.87 -0.64
N THR A 308 17.48 19.06 -0.13
CA THR A 308 18.45 20.14 0.16
C THR A 308 19.52 19.72 1.17
N ARG A 309 19.14 19.02 2.26
CA ARG A 309 20.10 18.52 3.26
C ARG A 309 21.00 17.41 2.73
N MET A 310 20.47 16.51 1.90
CA MET A 310 21.28 15.46 1.26
C MET A 310 22.32 16.07 0.31
N PHE A 311 21.95 17.09 -0.47
CA PHE A 311 22.89 17.84 -1.31
C PHE A 311 23.96 18.59 -0.48
N GLN A 312 23.59 19.21 0.63
CA GLN A 312 24.53 19.90 1.51
C GLN A 312 25.54 18.93 2.16
N ASN A 313 25.08 17.76 2.62
CA ASN A 313 25.95 16.74 3.19
C ASN A 313 26.89 16.11 2.15
N ALA A 314 26.42 15.91 0.91
CA ALA A 314 27.26 15.44 -0.19
C ALA A 314 28.38 16.45 -0.54
N ASN A 315 28.09 17.75 -0.48
CA ASN A 315 29.08 18.80 -0.75
C ASN A 315 30.05 19.03 0.42
N ALA A 316 29.63 18.81 1.66
CA ALA A 316 30.50 18.91 2.84
C ALA A 316 31.59 17.82 2.85
N GLY A 317 31.38 16.69 2.17
CA GLY A 317 32.37 15.62 1.99
C GLY A 317 33.48 15.93 0.96
N ASN A 318 33.31 16.97 0.14
CA ASN A 318 34.25 17.31 -0.96
C ASN A 318 35.14 18.54 -0.65
N ALA A 319 35.26 18.96 0.62
CA ALA A 319 36.10 20.09 1.03
C ALA A 319 37.63 19.80 1.01
N CYS A 320 38.09 18.85 0.17
CA CYS A 320 39.49 18.57 -0.10
C CYS A 320 39.70 18.25 -1.59
N GLY A 321 39.52 19.23 -2.49
CA GLY A 321 39.97 19.09 -3.88
C GLY A 321 39.34 20.05 -4.89
N ARG A 322 40.12 21.07 -5.27
CA ARG A 322 40.08 21.96 -6.47
C ARG A 322 38.73 22.31 -7.15
N PRO A 323 38.46 23.61 -7.42
CA PRO A 323 37.23 24.04 -8.08
C PRO A 323 37.26 23.76 -9.59
N GLY A 324 36.28 23.00 -10.08
CA GLY A 324 35.89 22.93 -11.49
C GLY A 324 34.55 23.63 -11.69
N ASN A 325 34.50 24.60 -12.60
CA ASN A 325 33.30 25.39 -12.90
C ASN A 325 32.20 24.51 -13.53
N PHE A 326 31.04 24.42 -12.87
CA PHE A 326 29.80 23.95 -13.47
C PHE A 326 28.74 25.05 -13.36
N ASN A 327 28.39 25.64 -14.52
CA ASN A 327 27.22 26.52 -14.66
C ASN A 327 26.02 25.65 -15.05
N MET A 328 24.96 25.68 -14.24
CA MET A 328 23.66 25.14 -14.63
C MET A 328 22.57 26.17 -14.25
N THR A 329 22.01 26.80 -15.27
CA THR A 329 20.89 27.74 -15.15
C THR A 329 19.60 26.95 -15.03
N MET A 330 18.85 27.12 -13.94
CA MET A 330 17.56 26.45 -13.74
C MET A 330 16.43 27.49 -13.74
N THR A 331 15.61 27.48 -14.79
CA THR A 331 14.43 28.33 -14.94
C THR A 331 13.25 27.69 -14.21
N PHE A 332 12.69 28.37 -13.22
CA PHE A 332 11.42 27.99 -12.57
C PHE A 332 10.25 28.66 -13.30
N LEU A 333 9.29 27.86 -13.78
CA LEU A 333 7.93 28.33 -14.06
C LEU A 333 7.00 27.73 -13.00
N LEU A 334 6.34 28.60 -12.24
CA LEU A 334 5.27 28.27 -11.30
C LEU A 334 3.93 28.42 -12.04
N MET A 335 3.15 27.33 -12.09
CA MET A 335 1.68 27.35 -12.15
C MET A 335 1.13 26.32 -11.17
#